data_AF-A0A962JIQ4-F1
#
_entry.id   AF-A0A962JIQ4-F1
#
_cell.length_a   1.000
_cell.length_b   1.000
_cell.length_c   1.000
_cell.angle_alpha   90.00
_cell.angle_beta   90.00
_cell.angle_gamma   90.00
#
_symmetry.space_group_name_H-M   'P 1'
#
loop_
_entity.id
_entity.type
_entity.pdbx_description
1 polymer ?
#
loop_
_entity_poly.entity_id
_entity_poly.type
_entity_poly.pdbx_seq_one_letter_code
_entity_poly.pdbx_strand_id
1 'polypeptide(L)'
;MSNPQKLPAVLEGLRIAVEPRLNGAIHTMLTRLEEIIYQWCQGLSDAEQQRYMDIIIAVRRERAQIEMDIARAITSSFLQLPNIKAPVEGAKKTSGLSGFDFDSLSLVDSEDMEITVTIDSMVARTRLDYANLYTLLRQRFLHVAPSYNLIEKNFPLDTGALAQHFQNAIKHLVLEVSQKVVILRVFQQEFLTQLWPILEEANQYLIKAGVLPDLKASFSSGKSKESNYDEVMARKEQEEAEKAAKGNEPEKKLDTEDIVTFLKDVHKIGNTGDSANILPIPAAANGEIITGATYHGGEYVGGGGVGLLPAAAVGGSVAAVPIV
;
A
#
# COMPACT_ATOMS: atom_id res chain seq x y z
N MET A 1 17.92 13.87 -31.80
CA MET A 1 18.70 13.82 -30.54
C MET A 1 17.95 14.67 -29.53
N SER A 2 17.19 14.06 -28.63
CA SER A 2 16.45 14.78 -27.59
C SER A 2 17.46 15.32 -26.58
N ASN A 3 17.53 16.65 -26.43
CA ASN A 3 18.36 17.31 -25.44
C ASN A 3 17.97 16.76 -24.05
N PRO A 4 18.90 16.22 -23.23
CA PRO A 4 18.54 15.74 -21.89
C PRO A 4 17.94 16.92 -21.13
N GLN A 5 16.64 16.83 -20.81
CA GLN A 5 16.01 17.85 -20.00
C GLN A 5 16.72 17.86 -18.65
N LYS A 6 17.23 19.03 -18.26
CA LYS A 6 17.86 19.22 -16.95
C LYS A 6 16.78 19.49 -15.91
N LEU A 7 17.02 19.06 -14.68
CA LEU A 7 16.14 19.38 -13.55
C LEU A 7 16.09 20.92 -13.39
N PRO A 8 14.90 21.54 -13.28
CA PRO A 8 14.76 22.97 -13.07
C PRO A 8 15.55 23.43 -11.84
N ALA A 9 16.13 24.63 -11.90
CA ALA A 9 17.02 25.14 -10.85
C ALA A 9 16.38 25.14 -9.45
N VAL A 10 15.08 25.41 -9.36
CA VAL A 10 14.34 25.38 -8.08
C VAL A 10 14.25 23.95 -7.52
N LEU A 11 14.02 22.94 -8.38
CA LEU A 11 13.96 21.54 -7.95
C LEU A 11 15.35 20.96 -7.65
N GLU A 12 16.38 21.42 -8.36
CA GLU A 12 17.78 21.09 -8.05
C GLU A 12 18.19 21.69 -6.69
N GLY A 13 17.83 22.94 -6.43
CA GLY A 13 18.05 23.58 -5.12
C GLY A 13 17.30 22.88 -3.99
N LEU A 14 16.06 22.44 -4.25
CA LEU A 14 15.30 21.62 -3.31
C LEU A 14 16.01 20.28 -3.03
N ARG A 15 16.51 19.59 -4.07
CA ARG A 15 17.25 18.33 -3.92
C ARG A 15 18.44 18.52 -2.98
N ILE A 16 19.26 19.53 -3.24
CA ILE A 16 20.45 19.85 -2.43
C ILE A 16 20.08 20.15 -0.97
N ALA A 17 18.91 20.74 -0.71
CA ALA A 17 18.43 21.03 0.64
C ALA A 17 17.91 19.77 1.37
N VAL A 18 17.21 18.87 0.67
CA VAL A 18 16.51 17.73 1.28
C VAL A 18 17.38 16.47 1.38
N GLU A 19 18.30 16.24 0.43
CA GLU A 19 19.17 15.06 0.42
C GLU A 19 19.96 14.88 1.73
N PRO A 20 20.63 15.90 2.30
CA PRO A 20 21.36 15.75 3.57
C PRO A 20 20.43 15.39 4.74
N ARG A 21 19.19 15.87 4.73
CA ARG A 21 18.19 15.59 5.77
C ARG A 21 17.74 14.14 5.71
N LEU A 22 17.44 13.63 4.53
CA LEU A 22 17.08 12.22 4.31
C LEU A 22 18.25 11.29 4.68
N ASN A 23 19.45 11.60 4.22
CA ASN A 23 20.66 10.81 4.52
C ASN A 23 20.95 10.81 6.04
N GLY A 24 20.80 11.96 6.70
CA GLY A 24 20.94 12.06 8.16
C GLY A 24 19.90 11.23 8.93
N ALA A 25 18.66 11.19 8.45
CA ALA A 25 17.61 10.37 9.04
C ALA A 25 17.90 8.86 8.88
N ILE A 26 18.35 8.42 7.70
CA ILE A 26 18.78 7.04 7.45
C ILE A 26 19.96 6.67 8.35
N HIS A 27 20.96 7.55 8.45
CA HIS A 27 22.12 7.33 9.31
C HIS A 27 21.71 7.14 10.78
N THR A 28 20.81 8.01 11.27
CA THR A 28 20.29 7.96 12.64
C THR A 28 19.51 6.68 12.89
N MET A 29 18.64 6.28 11.97
CA MET A 29 17.91 5.02 12.04
C MET A 29 18.88 3.82 12.12
N LEU A 30 19.89 3.74 11.24
CA LEU A 30 20.84 2.64 11.25
C LEU A 30 21.69 2.60 12.53
N THR A 31 21.98 3.77 13.14
CA THR A 31 22.61 3.83 14.46
C THR A 31 21.70 3.28 15.56
N ARG A 32 20.41 3.63 15.53
CA ARG A 32 19.43 3.19 16.53
C ARG A 32 18.96 1.75 16.35
N LEU A 33 19.08 1.20 15.14
CA LEU A 33 18.64 -0.16 14.80
C LEU A 33 19.20 -1.19 15.76
N GLU A 34 20.48 -1.08 16.11
CA GLU A 34 21.14 -1.98 17.05
C GLU A 34 20.45 -1.96 18.42
N GLU A 35 20.27 -0.77 19.00
CA GLU A 35 19.62 -0.59 20.29
C GLU A 35 18.19 -1.14 20.29
N ILE A 36 17.42 -0.85 19.24
CA ILE A 36 16.04 -1.31 19.08
C ILE A 36 15.96 -2.82 18.98
N ILE A 37 16.83 -3.43 18.18
CA ILE A 37 16.87 -4.89 18.04
C ILE A 37 17.28 -5.56 19.35
N TYR A 38 18.28 -5.02 20.06
CA TYR A 38 18.66 -5.50 21.38
C TYR A 38 17.51 -5.46 22.37
N GLN A 39 16.69 -4.39 22.35
CA GLN A 39 15.51 -4.26 23.19
C GLN A 39 14.44 -5.29 22.82
N TRP A 40 14.19 -5.52 21.53
CA TRP A 40 13.16 -6.46 21.07
C TRP A 40 13.49 -7.93 21.36
N CYS A 41 14.77 -8.28 21.42
CA CYS A 41 15.16 -9.66 21.70
C CYS A 41 15.32 -9.97 23.20
N GLN A 42 15.23 -8.97 24.09
CA GLN A 42 15.31 -9.22 25.54
C GLN A 42 14.22 -10.19 25.99
N GLY A 43 14.61 -11.24 26.71
CA GLY A 43 13.68 -12.24 27.26
C GLY A 43 13.19 -13.29 26.26
N LEU A 44 13.66 -13.27 25.02
CA LEU A 44 13.44 -14.36 24.06
C LEU A 44 14.38 -15.55 24.33
N SER A 45 14.12 -16.69 23.68
CA SER A 45 15.01 -17.86 23.76
C SER A 45 16.38 -17.55 23.14
N ASP A 46 17.43 -18.28 23.57
CA ASP A 46 18.80 -18.11 23.04
C ASP A 46 18.85 -18.22 21.51
N ALA A 47 18.05 -19.12 20.93
CA ALA A 47 17.96 -19.30 19.49
C ALA A 47 17.33 -18.09 18.78
N GLU A 48 16.30 -17.47 19.37
CA GLU A 48 15.70 -16.25 18.85
C GLU A 48 16.61 -15.05 19.00
N GLN A 49 17.25 -14.90 20.16
CA GLN A 49 18.23 -13.84 20.39
C GLN A 49 19.34 -13.90 19.36
N GLN A 50 19.86 -15.09 19.05
CA GLN A 50 20.87 -15.26 18.01
C GLN A 50 20.38 -14.76 16.65
N ARG A 51 19.14 -15.09 16.23
CA ARG A 51 18.56 -14.57 14.98
C ARG A 51 18.50 -13.05 14.96
N TYR A 52 18.19 -12.39 16.07
CA TYR A 52 18.23 -10.93 16.14
C TYR A 52 19.67 -10.38 16.10
N MET A 53 20.64 -11.03 16.74
CA MET A 53 22.05 -10.62 16.68
C MET A 53 22.62 -10.71 15.27
N ASP A 54 22.23 -11.72 14.49
CA ASP A 54 22.66 -11.87 13.11
C ASP A 54 22.24 -10.66 12.24
N ILE A 55 21.08 -10.05 12.53
CA ILE A 55 20.65 -8.80 11.88
C ILE A 55 21.63 -7.67 12.19
N ILE A 56 21.99 -7.49 13.47
CA ILE A 56 22.91 -6.43 13.92
C ILE A 56 24.26 -6.60 13.21
N ILE A 57 24.79 -7.83 13.17
CA ILE A 57 26.06 -8.14 12.55
C ILE A 57 26.02 -7.83 11.04
N ALA A 58 24.99 -8.29 10.34
CA ALA A 58 24.84 -8.08 8.90
C ALA A 58 24.72 -6.59 8.54
N VAL A 59 23.84 -5.86 9.23
CA VAL A 59 23.64 -4.42 9.01
C VAL A 59 24.90 -3.63 9.34
N ARG A 60 25.59 -3.96 10.44
CA ARG A 60 26.83 -3.29 10.83
C ARG A 60 27.93 -3.48 9.78
N ARG A 61 28.04 -4.68 9.21
CA ARG A 61 29.05 -4.99 8.18
C ARG A 61 28.85 -4.18 6.90
N GLU A 62 27.62 -4.09 6.43
CA GLU A 62 27.28 -3.44 5.15
C GLU A 62 26.82 -1.97 5.31
N ARG A 63 26.88 -1.40 6.51
CA ARG A 63 26.29 -0.08 6.83
C ARG A 63 26.68 1.01 5.84
N ALA A 64 27.98 1.13 5.54
CA ALA A 64 28.48 2.16 4.63
C ALA A 64 27.95 1.97 3.20
N GLN A 65 27.82 0.71 2.75
CA GLN A 65 27.29 0.36 1.44
C GLN A 65 25.80 0.67 1.35
N ILE A 66 25.03 0.31 2.39
CA ILE A 66 23.60 0.62 2.50
C ILE A 66 23.36 2.13 2.42
N GLU A 67 24.06 2.93 3.22
CA GLU A 67 23.94 4.40 3.21
C GLU A 67 24.30 4.98 1.82
N MET A 68 25.39 4.51 1.22
CA MET A 68 25.82 4.96 -0.10
C MET A 68 24.78 4.63 -1.19
N ASP A 69 24.21 3.43 -1.17
CA ASP A 69 23.24 2.98 -2.17
C ASP A 69 21.92 3.74 -2.06
N ILE A 70 21.45 4.01 -0.84
CA ILE A 70 20.25 4.83 -0.60
C ILE A 70 20.49 6.27 -1.07
N ALA A 71 21.62 6.88 -0.69
CA ALA A 71 21.95 8.24 -1.12
C ALA A 71 22.00 8.35 -2.65
N ARG A 72 22.66 7.40 -3.33
CA ARG A 72 22.72 7.34 -4.79
C ARG A 72 21.33 7.16 -5.40
N ALA A 73 20.49 6.32 -4.81
CA ALA A 73 19.13 6.08 -5.30
C ALA A 73 18.25 7.33 -5.18
N ILE A 74 18.33 8.05 -4.06
CA ILE A 74 17.63 9.33 -3.86
C ILE A 74 18.08 10.34 -4.93
N THR A 75 19.39 10.57 -5.09
CA THR A 75 19.89 11.50 -6.12
C THR A 75 19.44 11.10 -7.53
N SER A 76 19.53 9.82 -7.84
CA SER A 76 19.10 9.27 -9.13
C SER A 76 17.61 9.51 -9.37
N SER A 77 16.74 9.35 -8.36
CA SER A 77 15.30 9.56 -8.49
C SER A 77 14.95 10.99 -8.91
N PHE A 78 15.63 12.00 -8.37
CA PHE A 78 15.48 13.40 -8.79
C PHE A 78 15.99 13.63 -10.21
N LEU A 79 17.18 13.13 -10.53
CA LEU A 79 17.82 13.34 -11.83
C LEU A 79 17.12 12.60 -12.99
N GLN A 80 16.35 11.56 -12.67
CA GLN A 80 15.58 10.81 -13.66
C GLN A 80 14.24 11.47 -14.01
N LEU A 81 13.67 12.32 -13.14
CA LEU A 81 12.38 12.99 -13.36
C LEU A 81 12.20 13.60 -14.77
N PRO A 82 13.18 14.33 -15.33
CA PRO A 82 13.04 14.93 -16.66
C PRO A 82 12.96 13.91 -17.79
N ASN A 83 13.44 12.70 -17.56
CA ASN A 83 13.55 11.64 -18.56
C ASN A 83 12.39 10.63 -18.49
N ILE A 84 11.47 10.79 -17.53
CA ILE A 84 10.31 9.92 -17.40
C ILE A 84 9.31 10.27 -18.47
N LYS A 85 9.24 9.42 -19.50
CA LYS A 85 8.23 9.52 -20.55
C LYS A 85 6.90 9.01 -20.02
N ALA A 86 5.80 9.66 -20.42
CA ALA A 86 4.47 9.08 -20.25
C ALA A 86 4.44 7.70 -20.93
N PRO A 87 3.77 6.69 -20.33
CA PRO A 87 3.49 5.45 -21.03
C PRO A 87 2.78 5.80 -22.33
N VAL A 88 3.40 5.48 -23.46
CA VAL A 88 2.78 5.69 -24.76
C VAL A 88 1.57 4.76 -24.82
N GLU A 89 0.36 5.32 -24.82
CA GLU A 89 -0.87 4.55 -25.07
C GLU A 89 -0.72 3.86 -26.43
N GLY A 90 -0.44 2.55 -26.42
CA GLY A 90 -0.18 1.78 -27.63
C GLY A 90 0.80 0.62 -27.47
N ALA A 91 1.61 0.57 -26.41
CA ALA A 91 2.45 -0.59 -26.15
C ALA A 91 1.64 -1.74 -25.51
N LYS A 92 0.90 -2.50 -26.35
CA LYS A 92 0.41 -3.83 -25.98
C LYS A 92 1.61 -4.68 -25.56
N LYS A 93 1.80 -4.87 -24.25
CA LYS A 93 2.71 -5.89 -23.72
C LYS A 93 2.09 -7.26 -23.97
N THR A 94 2.37 -7.83 -25.13
CA THR A 94 2.28 -9.28 -25.33
C THR A 94 3.59 -9.88 -24.85
N SER A 95 3.66 -10.24 -23.57
CA SER A 95 4.70 -11.13 -23.06
C SER A 95 3.97 -12.38 -22.59
N GLY A 96 4.04 -13.43 -23.40
CA GLY A 96 3.34 -14.69 -23.21
C GLY A 96 3.72 -15.36 -21.90
N LEU A 97 2.70 -15.78 -21.17
CA LEU A 97 2.80 -16.64 -20.01
C LEU A 97 2.72 -18.10 -20.49
N SER A 98 3.86 -18.74 -20.72
CA SER A 98 3.91 -20.19 -20.93
C SER A 98 5.23 -20.75 -20.39
N GLY A 99 5.14 -21.51 -19.31
CA GLY A 99 6.25 -22.27 -18.73
C GLY A 99 6.79 -21.67 -17.43
N PHE A 100 5.95 -21.55 -16.40
CA PHE A 100 6.42 -21.30 -15.04
C PHE A 100 6.09 -22.53 -14.19
N ASP A 101 7.13 -23.17 -13.70
CA ASP A 101 7.08 -24.31 -12.81
C ASP A 101 6.55 -23.85 -11.44
N PHE A 102 5.29 -24.21 -11.14
CA PHE A 102 4.49 -23.66 -10.05
C PHE A 102 5.03 -24.05 -8.65
N ASP A 103 5.81 -25.13 -8.57
CA ASP A 103 6.32 -25.67 -7.30
C ASP A 103 7.67 -25.03 -6.88
N SER A 104 8.47 -24.52 -7.83
CA SER A 104 9.70 -23.75 -7.54
C SER A 104 9.46 -22.23 -7.43
N LEU A 105 8.31 -21.75 -7.93
CA LEU A 105 7.80 -20.40 -7.65
C LEU A 105 7.24 -20.29 -6.22
N SER A 106 6.53 -21.31 -5.71
CA SER A 106 5.76 -21.15 -4.47
C SER A 106 6.58 -20.76 -3.23
N LEU A 107 7.86 -21.15 -3.13
CA LEU A 107 8.72 -20.77 -2.00
C LEU A 107 9.44 -19.44 -2.23
N VAL A 108 9.99 -19.20 -3.41
CA VAL A 108 10.68 -17.94 -3.77
C VAL A 108 9.69 -16.77 -3.84
N ASP A 109 8.46 -17.03 -4.29
CA ASP A 109 7.36 -16.06 -4.37
C ASP A 109 6.78 -15.75 -2.97
N SER A 110 6.87 -16.69 -2.00
CA SER A 110 6.44 -16.44 -0.61
C SER A 110 7.38 -15.49 0.15
N GLU A 111 8.69 -15.62 -0.09
CA GLU A 111 9.72 -14.78 0.52
C GLU A 111 9.62 -13.33 0.06
N ASP A 112 9.41 -13.13 -1.25
CA ASP A 112 9.20 -11.81 -1.83
C ASP A 112 7.82 -11.22 -1.44
N MET A 113 6.82 -12.06 -1.21
CA MET A 113 5.48 -11.62 -0.81
C MET A 113 5.45 -11.01 0.58
N GLU A 114 6.10 -11.60 1.59
CA GLU A 114 6.08 -11.05 2.96
C GLU A 114 6.72 -9.66 3.00
N ILE A 115 7.83 -9.48 2.28
CA ILE A 115 8.50 -8.18 2.12
C ILE A 115 7.59 -7.19 1.41
N THR A 116 6.95 -7.61 0.32
CA THR A 116 6.05 -6.76 -0.46
C THR A 116 4.86 -6.28 0.37
N VAL A 117 4.19 -7.18 1.08
CA VAL A 117 3.05 -6.84 1.96
C VAL A 117 3.47 -5.90 3.08
N THR A 118 4.65 -6.13 3.66
CA THR A 118 5.22 -5.27 4.70
C THR A 118 5.45 -3.85 4.18
N ILE A 119 6.03 -3.71 2.98
CA ILE A 119 6.26 -2.42 2.31
C ILE A 119 4.93 -1.74 1.97
N ASP A 120 4.00 -2.45 1.33
CA ASP A 120 2.73 -1.87 0.92
C ASP A 120 1.92 -1.36 2.11
N SER A 121 1.91 -2.12 3.22
CA SER A 121 1.24 -1.73 4.46
C SER A 121 1.83 -0.46 5.07
N MET A 122 3.16 -0.39 5.25
CA MET A 122 3.79 0.80 5.83
C MET A 122 3.67 2.04 4.92
N VAL A 123 3.73 1.84 3.60
CA VAL A 123 3.61 2.91 2.60
C VAL A 123 2.19 3.46 2.58
N ALA A 124 1.18 2.58 2.54
CA ALA A 124 -0.22 2.98 2.57
C ALA A 124 -0.53 3.81 3.82
N ARG A 125 -0.11 3.34 5.00
CA ARG A 125 -0.29 4.05 6.26
C ARG A 125 0.36 5.44 6.25
N THR A 126 1.64 5.51 5.90
CA THR A 126 2.40 6.76 5.92
C THR A 126 1.89 7.77 4.89
N ARG A 127 1.45 7.30 3.71
CA ARG A 127 0.82 8.17 2.71
C ARG A 127 -0.49 8.76 3.20
N LEU A 128 -1.30 8.00 3.95
CA LEU A 128 -2.53 8.52 4.57
C LEU A 128 -2.20 9.58 5.61
N ASP A 129 -1.24 9.32 6.50
CA ASP A 129 -0.83 10.25 7.55
C ASP A 129 -0.34 11.58 6.96
N TYR A 130 0.33 11.55 5.80
CA TYR A 130 0.96 12.72 5.17
C TYR A 130 0.26 13.19 3.87
N ALA A 131 -0.98 12.74 3.62
CA ALA A 131 -1.66 12.90 2.33
C ALA A 131 -1.75 14.36 1.83
N ASN A 132 -2.03 15.29 2.75
CA ASN A 132 -2.13 16.72 2.42
C ASN A 132 -0.81 17.29 1.94
N LEU A 133 0.28 16.97 2.65
CA LEU A 133 1.61 17.46 2.34
C LEU A 133 2.12 16.86 1.02
N TYR A 134 1.84 15.58 0.78
CA TYR A 134 2.11 14.95 -0.51
C TYR A 134 1.36 15.61 -1.67
N THR A 135 0.09 15.94 -1.48
CA THR A 135 -0.73 16.63 -2.49
C THR A 135 -0.14 18.00 -2.83
N LEU A 136 0.17 18.78 -1.80
CA LEU A 136 0.78 20.11 -1.93
C LEU A 136 2.12 20.07 -2.66
N LEU A 137 3.02 19.17 -2.24
CA LEU A 137 4.33 19.00 -2.87
C LEU A 137 4.20 18.60 -4.33
N ARG A 138 3.38 17.59 -4.65
CA ARG A 138 3.19 17.13 -6.03
C ARG A 138 2.65 18.22 -6.93
N GLN A 139 1.67 19.01 -6.46
CA GLN A 139 1.13 20.14 -7.20
C GLN A 139 2.20 21.21 -7.46
N ARG A 140 3.05 21.53 -6.48
CA ARG A 140 4.17 22.46 -6.65
C ARG A 140 5.23 21.94 -7.63
N PHE A 141 5.56 20.65 -7.57
CA PHE A 141 6.48 20.03 -8.54
C PHE A 141 5.94 20.10 -9.97
N LEU A 142 4.68 19.71 -10.17
CA LEU A 142 4.01 19.77 -11.47
C LEU A 142 3.87 21.22 -11.99
N HIS A 143 3.73 22.20 -11.10
CA HIS A 143 3.74 23.61 -11.50
C HIS A 143 5.11 24.06 -12.03
N VAL A 144 6.20 23.64 -11.38
CA VAL A 144 7.57 23.96 -11.83
C VAL A 144 7.95 23.22 -13.10
N ALA A 145 7.45 21.99 -13.27
CA ALA A 145 7.73 21.15 -14.44
C ALA A 145 6.46 20.51 -15.02
N PRO A 146 5.60 21.27 -15.73
CA PRO A 146 4.33 20.76 -16.25
C PRO A 146 4.47 19.64 -17.28
N SER A 147 5.63 19.53 -17.93
CA SER A 147 5.91 18.47 -18.90
C SER A 147 6.31 17.14 -18.25
N TYR A 148 6.54 17.10 -16.93
CA TYR A 148 6.96 15.88 -16.26
C TYR A 148 5.75 15.00 -15.97
N ASN A 149 5.85 13.71 -16.29
CA ASN A 149 4.86 12.72 -15.90
C ASN A 149 5.08 12.30 -14.45
N LEU A 150 4.79 13.19 -13.49
CA LEU A 150 4.96 12.92 -12.07
C LEU A 150 3.74 12.16 -11.52
N ILE A 151 3.97 10.90 -11.14
CA ILE A 151 3.02 10.04 -10.44
C ILE A 151 3.58 9.65 -9.08
N GLU A 152 2.78 9.06 -8.21
CA GLU A 152 3.23 8.68 -6.86
C GLU A 152 4.47 7.78 -6.89
N LYS A 153 4.50 6.82 -7.81
CA LYS A 153 5.59 5.83 -7.94
C LYS A 153 6.95 6.42 -8.32
N ASN A 154 6.97 7.60 -8.93
CA ASN A 154 8.21 8.23 -9.38
C ASN A 154 8.51 9.56 -8.69
N PHE A 155 7.68 9.95 -7.71
CA PHE A 155 7.92 11.14 -6.92
C PHE A 155 9.07 10.86 -5.93
N PRO A 156 10.22 11.56 -6.01
CA PRO A 156 11.42 11.24 -5.23
C PRO A 156 11.25 11.24 -3.72
N LEU A 157 10.29 12.03 -3.23
CA LEU A 157 9.99 12.18 -1.79
C LEU A 157 8.80 11.32 -1.34
N ASP A 158 8.20 10.56 -2.25
CA ASP A 158 7.12 9.63 -1.91
C ASP A 158 7.62 8.51 -1.01
N THR A 159 6.79 8.13 -0.02
CA THR A 159 7.13 7.05 0.91
C THR A 159 7.48 5.75 0.19
N GLY A 160 6.73 5.40 -0.87
CA GLY A 160 6.95 4.18 -1.64
C GLY A 160 8.27 4.19 -2.39
N ALA A 161 8.66 5.34 -2.97
CA ALA A 161 9.97 5.48 -3.61
C ALA A 161 11.11 5.28 -2.59
N LEU A 162 11.01 5.92 -1.42
CA LEU A 162 11.99 5.81 -0.35
C LEU A 162 12.07 4.38 0.23
N ALA A 163 10.93 3.73 0.47
CA ALA A 163 10.87 2.35 0.92
C ALA A 163 11.49 1.39 -0.10
N GLN A 164 11.25 1.60 -1.40
CA GLN A 164 11.85 0.81 -2.46
C GLN A 164 13.37 1.00 -2.55
N HIS A 165 13.88 2.21 -2.33
CA HIS A 165 15.31 2.47 -2.25
C HIS A 165 15.94 1.73 -1.06
N PHE A 166 15.29 1.77 0.10
CA PHE A 166 15.74 1.07 1.30
C PHE A 166 15.73 -0.45 1.11
N GLN A 167 14.62 -1.04 0.62
CA GLN A 167 14.53 -2.47 0.32
C GLN A 167 15.65 -2.91 -0.63
N ASN A 168 15.89 -2.14 -1.70
CA ASN A 168 16.96 -2.44 -2.65
C ASN A 168 18.35 -2.39 -2.02
N ALA A 169 18.57 -1.52 -1.03
CA ALA A 169 19.83 -1.41 -0.33
C ALA A 169 20.06 -2.55 0.67
N ILE A 170 19.00 -3.18 1.21
CA ILE A 170 19.15 -4.31 2.15
C ILE A 170 18.96 -5.70 1.51
N LYS A 171 18.55 -5.78 0.24
CA LYS A 171 18.23 -7.06 -0.42
C LYS A 171 19.41 -8.04 -0.45
N HIS A 172 20.63 -7.53 -0.54
CA HIS A 172 21.87 -8.31 -0.65
C HIS A 172 22.39 -8.83 0.69
N LEU A 173 21.77 -8.42 1.81
CA LEU A 173 22.11 -8.96 3.12
C LEU A 173 21.76 -10.45 3.18
N VAL A 174 22.72 -11.24 3.65
CA VAL A 174 22.57 -12.69 3.88
C VAL A 174 21.79 -12.88 5.19
N LEU A 175 20.47 -12.70 5.09
CA LEU A 175 19.50 -12.77 6.18
C LEU A 175 18.25 -13.47 5.68
N GLU A 176 17.56 -14.17 6.59
CA GLU A 176 16.22 -14.72 6.35
C GLU A 176 15.20 -13.60 6.08
N VAL A 177 14.09 -13.95 5.45
CA VAL A 177 13.01 -13.00 5.14
C VAL A 177 12.46 -12.34 6.41
N SER A 178 12.20 -13.14 7.44
CA SER A 178 11.71 -12.67 8.74
C SER A 178 12.65 -11.62 9.36
N GLN A 179 13.96 -11.80 9.22
CA GLN A 179 14.98 -10.85 9.67
C GLN A 179 14.95 -9.55 8.85
N LYS A 180 14.77 -9.63 7.52
CA LYS A 180 14.59 -8.44 6.66
C LYS A 180 13.30 -7.68 6.99
N VAL A 181 12.22 -8.38 7.33
CA VAL A 181 10.97 -7.78 7.83
C VAL A 181 11.18 -7.02 9.13
N VAL A 182 12.02 -7.53 10.04
CA VAL A 182 12.41 -6.81 11.26
C VAL A 182 13.14 -5.50 10.93
N ILE A 183 14.08 -5.50 9.97
CA ILE A 183 14.76 -4.28 9.50
C ILE A 183 13.76 -3.27 8.92
N LEU A 184 12.81 -3.74 8.11
CA LEU A 184 11.74 -2.93 7.53
C LEU A 184 10.83 -2.31 8.60
N ARG A 185 10.56 -3.04 9.69
CA ARG A 185 9.81 -2.52 10.84
C ARG A 185 10.59 -1.40 11.56
N VAL A 186 11.90 -1.54 11.73
CA VAL A 186 12.75 -0.45 12.26
C VAL A 186 12.69 0.76 11.34
N PHE A 187 12.77 0.57 10.02
CA PHE A 187 12.62 1.65 9.04
C PHE A 187 11.29 2.40 9.17
N GLN A 188 10.19 1.67 9.33
CA GLN A 188 8.90 2.28 9.60
C GLN A 188 8.90 3.11 10.89
N GLN A 189 9.47 2.58 11.98
CA GLN A 189 9.43 3.24 13.29
C GLN A 189 10.35 4.45 13.39
N GLU A 190 11.52 4.42 12.75
CA GLU A 190 12.59 5.40 12.97
C GLU A 190 12.76 6.38 11.81
N PHE A 191 12.55 5.95 10.57
CA PHE A 191 12.70 6.83 9.41
C PHE A 191 11.35 7.41 8.96
N LEU A 192 10.33 6.59 8.77
CA LEU A 192 9.03 7.07 8.26
C LEU A 192 8.28 7.98 9.25
N THR A 193 8.43 7.76 10.55
CA THR A 193 7.87 8.67 11.58
C THR A 193 8.54 10.04 11.58
N GLN A 194 9.79 10.14 11.12
CA GLN A 194 10.57 11.38 11.03
C GLN A 194 10.52 12.01 9.63
N LEU A 195 9.76 11.44 8.71
CA LEU A 195 9.70 11.92 7.33
C LEU A 195 8.91 13.24 7.20
N TRP A 196 7.87 13.43 8.02
CA TRP A 196 7.01 14.62 7.93
C TRP A 196 7.78 15.95 8.04
N PRO A 197 8.65 16.18 9.05
CA PRO A 197 9.44 17.41 9.13
C PRO A 197 10.27 17.69 7.89
N ILE A 198 10.83 16.64 7.26
CA ILE A 198 11.65 16.76 6.04
C ILE A 198 10.77 17.17 4.85
N LEU A 199 9.58 16.58 4.72
CA LEU A 199 8.61 16.95 3.69
C LEU A 199 8.11 18.38 3.88
N GLU A 200 7.93 18.83 5.13
CA GLU A 200 7.48 20.19 5.41
C GLU A 200 8.57 21.20 5.07
N GLU A 201 9.83 20.91 5.40
CA GLU A 201 10.98 21.72 4.95
C GLU A 201 11.05 21.82 3.42
N ALA A 202 10.81 20.70 2.72
CA ALA A 202 10.74 20.68 1.27
C ALA A 202 9.61 21.58 0.74
N ASN A 203 8.45 21.54 1.39
CA ASN A 203 7.30 22.36 1.03
C ASN A 203 7.58 23.85 1.28
N GLN A 204 8.14 24.19 2.43
CA GLN A 204 8.54 25.56 2.78
C GLN A 204 9.62 26.11 1.86
N TYR A 205 10.57 25.28 1.42
CA TYR A 205 11.56 25.67 0.42
C TYR A 205 10.88 26.15 -0.88
N LEU A 206 9.93 25.37 -1.40
CA LEU A 206 9.20 25.72 -2.62
C LEU A 206 8.34 26.98 -2.44
N ILE A 207 7.69 27.15 -1.29
CA ILE A 207 6.93 28.37 -0.96
C ILE A 207 7.83 29.60 -0.97
N LYS A 208 9.00 29.53 -0.31
CA LYS A 208 9.99 30.63 -0.28
C LYS A 208 10.56 30.94 -1.66
N ALA A 209 10.64 29.95 -2.54
CA ALA A 209 11.01 30.12 -3.94
C ALA A 209 9.87 30.71 -4.82
N GLY A 210 8.70 31.03 -4.24
CA GLY A 210 7.56 31.60 -4.96
C GLY A 210 6.71 30.58 -5.71
N VAL A 211 6.90 29.28 -5.46
CA VAL A 211 6.15 28.21 -6.13
C VAL A 211 4.82 27.99 -5.42
N LEU A 212 3.75 28.54 -6.00
CA LEU A 212 2.38 28.45 -5.48
C LEU A 212 2.30 28.70 -3.96
N PRO A 213 2.71 29.87 -3.46
CA PRO A 213 2.79 30.14 -2.02
C PRO A 213 1.41 30.07 -1.35
N ASP A 214 0.35 30.48 -2.04
CA ASP A 214 -1.02 30.50 -1.51
C ASP A 214 -1.78 29.18 -1.67
N LEU A 215 -1.14 28.14 -2.23
CA LEU A 215 -1.77 26.84 -2.41
C LEU A 215 -2.01 26.17 -1.05
N LYS A 216 -3.29 25.99 -0.74
CA LYS A 216 -3.80 25.29 0.45
C LYS A 216 -4.30 23.90 0.05
N ALA A 217 -4.22 22.95 0.96
CA ALA A 217 -4.81 21.63 0.77
C ALA A 217 -6.33 21.79 0.67
N SER A 218 -6.88 21.72 -0.54
CA SER A 218 -8.32 21.62 -0.72
C SER A 218 -8.71 20.17 -0.50
N PHE A 219 -9.32 19.86 0.64
CA PHE A 219 -10.10 18.65 0.73
C PHE A 219 -11.28 18.84 -0.22
N SER A 220 -11.23 18.18 -1.37
CA SER A 220 -12.46 17.73 -2.00
C SER A 220 -13.07 16.74 -1.01
N SER A 221 -13.79 17.25 -0.01
CA SER A 221 -14.95 16.54 0.48
C SER A 221 -15.75 16.29 -0.79
N GLY A 222 -15.72 15.05 -1.28
CA GLY A 222 -16.66 14.67 -2.30
C GLY A 222 -17.99 15.12 -1.75
N LYS A 223 -18.65 16.07 -2.42
CA LYS A 223 -20.08 16.23 -2.23
C LYS A 223 -20.60 14.85 -2.52
N SER A 224 -20.94 14.12 -1.45
CA SER A 224 -21.83 12.99 -1.55
C SER A 224 -22.96 13.52 -2.43
N LYS A 225 -23.08 12.97 -3.64
CA LYS A 225 -24.38 12.97 -4.28
C LYS A 225 -25.26 12.37 -3.21
N GLU A 226 -26.14 13.18 -2.62
CA GLU A 226 -27.16 12.75 -1.66
C GLU A 226 -27.65 11.41 -2.14
N SER A 227 -27.21 10.39 -1.42
CA SER A 227 -27.50 9.02 -1.80
C SER A 227 -28.99 8.93 -1.62
N ASN A 228 -29.63 8.58 -2.72
CA ASN A 228 -31.07 8.51 -2.91
C ASN A 228 -31.68 7.35 -2.11
N TYR A 229 -31.28 7.20 -0.83
CA TYR A 229 -31.69 6.14 0.06
C TYR A 229 -33.18 6.23 0.33
N ASP A 230 -33.70 7.44 0.56
CA ASP A 230 -35.14 7.63 0.82
C ASP A 230 -35.99 7.24 -0.39
N GLU A 231 -35.55 7.55 -1.62
CA GLU A 231 -36.30 7.19 -2.83
C GLU A 231 -36.15 5.70 -3.19
N VAL A 232 -35.02 5.07 -2.86
CA VAL A 232 -34.81 3.63 -3.02
C VAL A 232 -35.60 2.82 -1.99
N MET A 233 -35.68 3.28 -0.74
CA MET A 233 -36.47 2.65 0.31
C MET A 233 -37.97 2.82 0.05
N ALA A 234 -38.41 3.99 -0.40
CA ALA A 234 -39.80 4.22 -0.78
C ALA A 234 -40.26 3.34 -1.96
N ARG A 235 -39.38 3.07 -2.94
CA ARG A 235 -39.69 2.13 -4.03
C ARG A 235 -39.82 0.69 -3.54
N LYS A 236 -39.00 0.30 -2.56
CA LYS A 236 -39.00 -1.06 -2.01
C LYS A 236 -40.24 -1.34 -1.15
N GLU A 237 -40.67 -0.35 -0.37
CA GLU A 237 -41.93 -0.41 0.41
C GLU A 237 -43.16 -0.45 -0.50
N GLN A 238 -43.13 0.26 -1.64
CA GLN A 238 -44.20 0.19 -2.65
C GLN A 238 -44.26 -1.17 -3.35
N GLU A 239 -43.12 -1.77 -3.71
CA GLU A 239 -43.06 -3.13 -4.28
C GLU A 239 -43.52 -4.21 -3.30
N GLU A 240 -43.20 -4.08 -2.00
CA GLU A 240 -43.62 -5.03 -0.97
C GLU A 240 -45.12 -4.91 -0.67
N ALA A 241 -45.68 -3.68 -0.66
CA ALA A 241 -47.11 -3.46 -0.54
C ALA A 241 -47.89 -3.98 -1.77
N GLU A 242 -47.34 -3.87 -2.97
CA GLU A 242 -47.96 -4.37 -4.20
C GLU A 242 -47.89 -5.91 -4.31
N LYS A 243 -46.83 -6.53 -3.78
CA LYS A 243 -46.71 -7.99 -3.64
C LYS A 243 -47.63 -8.56 -2.56
N ALA A 244 -47.88 -7.85 -1.46
CA ALA A 244 -48.83 -8.25 -0.44
C ALA A 244 -50.31 -8.16 -0.89
N ALA A 245 -50.61 -7.34 -1.91
CA ALA A 245 -51.95 -7.16 -2.44
C ALA A 245 -52.36 -8.21 -3.50
N LYS A 246 -51.41 -8.97 -4.07
CA LYS A 246 -51.69 -10.06 -5.02
C LYS A 246 -51.62 -11.40 -4.27
N GLY A 247 -52.80 -11.89 -3.88
CA GLY A 247 -52.95 -13.11 -3.08
C GLY A 247 -52.37 -14.39 -3.70
N ASN A 248 -51.82 -15.22 -2.82
CA ASN A 248 -51.40 -16.63 -2.91
C ASN A 248 -51.57 -17.38 -4.25
N GLU A 249 -50.44 -17.68 -4.89
CA GLU A 249 -50.23 -18.94 -5.62
C GLU A 249 -49.14 -19.75 -4.91
N PRO A 250 -49.23 -21.09 -4.87
CA PRO A 250 -48.32 -21.90 -4.07
C PRO A 250 -46.92 -21.95 -4.69
N GLU A 251 -45.91 -21.68 -3.86
CA GLU A 251 -44.51 -21.91 -4.20
C GLU A 251 -44.29 -23.38 -4.62
N LYS A 252 -43.84 -23.59 -5.85
CA LYS A 252 -43.35 -24.89 -6.29
C LYS A 252 -42.02 -25.15 -5.58
N LYS A 253 -42.04 -26.01 -4.56
CA LYS A 253 -40.83 -26.50 -3.91
C LYS A 253 -39.92 -27.10 -4.98
N LEU A 254 -38.72 -26.55 -5.08
CA LEU A 254 -37.68 -27.04 -5.97
C LEU A 254 -37.10 -28.31 -5.32
N ASP A 255 -37.47 -29.48 -5.84
CA ASP A 255 -37.06 -30.75 -5.26
C ASP A 255 -35.54 -30.92 -5.35
N THR A 256 -34.93 -31.20 -4.20
CA THR A 256 -33.47 -31.36 -4.06
C THR A 256 -32.95 -32.57 -4.85
N GLU A 257 -33.83 -33.50 -5.21
CA GLU A 257 -33.51 -34.65 -6.07
C GLU A 257 -33.26 -34.26 -7.53
N ASP A 258 -33.89 -33.19 -8.05
CA ASP A 258 -33.68 -32.71 -9.42
C ASP A 258 -32.31 -32.01 -9.57
N ILE A 259 -31.88 -31.30 -8.52
CA ILE A 259 -30.57 -30.63 -8.48
C ILE A 259 -29.42 -31.65 -8.43
N VAL A 260 -29.60 -32.74 -7.67
CA VAL A 260 -28.59 -33.81 -7.54
C VAL A 260 -28.52 -34.67 -8.80
N THR A 261 -29.65 -34.85 -9.50
CA THR A 261 -29.67 -35.58 -10.78
C THR A 261 -29.01 -34.76 -11.89
N PHE A 262 -29.24 -33.45 -11.93
CA PHE A 262 -28.56 -32.54 -12.85
C PHE A 262 -27.04 -32.45 -12.61
N LEU A 263 -26.59 -32.40 -11.35
CA LEU A 263 -25.16 -32.40 -10.99
C LEU A 263 -24.45 -33.73 -11.32
N LYS A 264 -25.17 -34.85 -11.30
CA LYS A 264 -24.64 -36.17 -11.69
C LYS A 264 -24.56 -36.35 -13.20
N ASP A 265 -25.50 -35.79 -13.96
CA ASP A 265 -25.47 -35.83 -15.42
C ASP A 265 -24.37 -34.94 -16.01
N VAL A 266 -24.10 -33.79 -15.39
CA VAL A 266 -22.98 -32.91 -15.77
C VAL A 266 -21.62 -33.56 -15.49
N HIS A 267 -21.50 -34.39 -14.45
CA HIS A 267 -20.26 -35.13 -14.14
C HIS A 267 -20.01 -36.36 -15.02
N LYS A 268 -21.06 -36.94 -15.65
CA LYS A 268 -20.91 -38.10 -16.55
C LYS A 268 -20.49 -37.71 -17.98
N ILE A 269 -20.66 -36.46 -18.37
CA ILE A 269 -20.24 -35.96 -19.69
C ILE A 269 -18.73 -35.65 -19.73
N GLY A 270 -18.08 -35.51 -18.56
CA GLY A 270 -16.67 -35.09 -18.46
C GLY A 270 -15.64 -36.17 -18.16
N ASN A 271 -16.00 -37.44 -17.94
CA ASN A 271 -15.01 -38.44 -17.53
C ASN A 271 -15.23 -39.83 -18.15
N THR A 272 -14.71 -40.03 -19.36
CA THR A 272 -14.17 -41.32 -19.80
C THR A 272 -12.71 -41.13 -20.15
N GLY A 273 -11.79 -41.59 -19.29
CA GLY A 273 -10.37 -41.64 -19.59
C GLY A 273 -9.50 -41.62 -18.35
N ASP A 274 -9.16 -42.82 -17.87
CA ASP A 274 -8.52 -43.13 -16.60
C ASP A 274 -6.99 -42.86 -16.59
N SER A 275 -6.51 -42.47 -15.40
CA SER A 275 -5.17 -42.66 -14.81
C SER A 275 -3.89 -42.08 -15.47
N ALA A 276 -3.39 -40.96 -14.92
CA ALA A 276 -2.17 -40.91 -14.08
C ALA A 276 -1.74 -39.45 -13.78
N ASN A 277 -1.37 -39.20 -12.52
CA ASN A 277 -0.92 -37.94 -11.91
C ASN A 277 0.07 -37.12 -12.75
N ILE A 278 -0.16 -35.79 -12.81
CA ILE A 278 0.77 -34.65 -12.60
C ILE A 278 0.14 -33.37 -13.19
N LEU A 279 0.03 -32.31 -12.38
CA LEU A 279 -0.33 -30.92 -12.76
C LEU A 279 0.80 -30.33 -13.63
N PRO A 280 0.59 -29.50 -14.70
CA PRO A 280 0.09 -28.12 -14.55
C PRO A 280 -0.64 -27.47 -15.79
N ILE A 281 -1.11 -26.24 -15.51
CA ILE A 281 -1.74 -25.13 -16.31
C ILE A 281 -0.79 -24.69 -17.48
N PRO A 282 -1.19 -24.12 -18.67
CA PRO A 282 -1.88 -22.81 -18.77
C PRO A 282 -2.66 -22.35 -20.04
N ALA A 283 -3.37 -21.21 -19.85
CA ALA A 283 -3.56 -19.98 -20.66
C ALA A 283 -3.93 -20.08 -22.17
N ALA A 284 -4.74 -19.20 -22.79
CA ALA A 284 -5.60 -18.06 -22.42
C ALA A 284 -6.33 -17.61 -23.72
N ALA A 285 -7.23 -16.62 -23.58
CA ALA A 285 -7.70 -15.69 -24.64
C ALA A 285 -8.82 -16.23 -25.58
N ASN A 286 -9.96 -15.58 -25.83
CA ASN A 286 -10.44 -14.21 -25.64
C ASN A 286 -11.98 -14.20 -25.71
N GLY A 287 -12.63 -13.18 -25.12
CA GLY A 287 -13.88 -12.65 -25.67
C GLY A 287 -15.06 -12.48 -24.72
N GLU A 288 -15.08 -11.32 -24.03
CA GLU A 288 -16.26 -10.52 -23.66
C GLU A 288 -17.36 -11.10 -22.70
N ILE A 289 -17.30 -10.58 -21.45
CA ILE A 289 -18.36 -9.94 -20.60
C ILE A 289 -19.83 -10.28 -20.94
N ILE A 290 -20.73 -10.61 -19.99
CA ILE A 290 -21.21 -9.76 -18.88
C ILE A 290 -21.86 -10.57 -17.72
N THR A 291 -21.71 -10.02 -16.50
CA THR A 291 -22.65 -9.97 -15.33
C THR A 291 -22.84 -11.17 -14.40
N GLY A 292 -22.49 -10.95 -13.12
CA GLY A 292 -23.17 -11.61 -11.99
C GLY A 292 -22.29 -12.19 -10.88
N ALA A 293 -21.35 -11.42 -10.30
CA ALA A 293 -20.81 -11.74 -8.97
C ALA A 293 -20.22 -10.47 -8.31
N THR A 294 -21.02 -9.83 -7.46
CA THR A 294 -20.62 -8.65 -6.67
C THR A 294 -20.05 -9.11 -5.33
N TYR A 295 -18.78 -8.78 -5.09
CA TYR A 295 -18.13 -8.84 -3.78
C TYR A 295 -18.53 -7.59 -2.97
N HIS A 296 -19.07 -7.78 -1.76
CA HIS A 296 -19.22 -6.70 -0.79
C HIS A 296 -18.03 -6.69 0.17
N GLY A 297 -17.10 -5.76 -0.05
CA GLY A 297 -16.06 -5.37 0.89
C GLY A 297 -16.65 -4.47 1.98
N GLY A 298 -16.28 -4.73 3.24
CA GLY A 298 -16.67 -3.92 4.38
C GLY A 298 -16.01 -2.54 4.34
N GLU A 299 -16.83 -1.49 4.38
CA GLU A 299 -16.42 -0.12 4.68
C GLU A 299 -16.00 0.01 6.15
N TYR A 300 -14.83 0.59 6.37
CA TYR A 300 -14.44 1.16 7.66
C TYR A 300 -14.76 2.65 7.63
N VAL A 301 -15.72 3.08 8.45
CA VAL A 301 -16.07 4.50 8.61
C VAL A 301 -15.09 5.18 9.56
N GLY A 302 -14.22 6.03 9.02
CA GLY A 302 -13.32 6.87 9.79
C GLY A 302 -14.06 8.03 10.46
N GLY A 303 -14.27 7.94 11.77
CA GLY A 303 -14.72 9.04 12.62
C GLY A 303 -13.53 9.75 13.27
N GLY A 304 -12.93 10.72 12.58
CA GLY A 304 -11.89 11.60 13.10
C GLY A 304 -12.42 13.01 13.34
N GLY A 305 -13.35 13.17 14.30
CA GLY A 305 -13.82 14.47 14.75
C GLY A 305 -13.11 14.88 16.04
N VAL A 306 -12.24 15.88 15.97
CA VAL A 306 -11.73 16.57 17.15
C VAL A 306 -12.83 17.50 17.66
N GLY A 307 -13.45 17.16 18.78
CA GLY A 307 -14.39 18.01 19.49
C GLY A 307 -14.20 17.88 20.99
N LEU A 308 -13.71 18.94 21.64
CA LEU A 308 -13.76 19.07 23.10
C LEU A 308 -15.22 19.24 23.54
N LEU A 309 -15.69 18.40 24.46
CA LEU A 309 -16.88 18.64 25.26
C LEU A 309 -16.55 18.45 26.76
N PRO A 310 -17.15 19.25 27.66
CA PRO A 310 -16.72 19.38 29.05
C PRO A 310 -17.23 18.24 29.96
N ALA A 311 -16.50 18.03 31.06
CA ALA A 311 -16.80 17.04 32.10
C ALA A 311 -18.05 17.39 32.92
N ALA A 312 -19.24 17.12 32.39
CA ALA A 312 -20.50 17.16 33.12
C ALA A 312 -21.59 16.35 32.41
N ALA A 313 -21.35 15.08 32.08
CA ALA A 313 -22.39 14.21 31.52
C ALA A 313 -22.09 12.71 31.64
N VAL A 314 -21.87 12.19 32.85
CA VAL A 314 -22.31 10.81 33.19
C VAL A 314 -22.61 10.79 34.69
N GLY A 315 -23.89 10.94 35.03
CA GLY A 315 -24.42 10.67 36.36
C GLY A 315 -25.09 9.29 36.41
N GLY A 316 -25.10 8.67 37.59
CA GLY A 316 -25.97 7.54 37.96
C GLY A 316 -25.39 6.16 37.66
N SER A 317 -24.72 5.52 38.62
CA SER A 317 -25.30 4.60 39.62
C SER A 317 -25.73 3.23 39.08
N VAL A 318 -24.95 2.19 39.42
CA VAL A 318 -25.51 0.96 40.01
C VAL A 318 -24.55 0.47 41.11
N ALA A 319 -25.13 0.26 42.29
CA ALA A 319 -24.53 -0.26 43.53
C ALA A 319 -24.06 -1.72 43.35
N ALA A 320 -22.83 -2.07 43.78
CA ALA A 320 -22.46 -2.63 45.08
C ALA A 320 -22.90 -4.09 45.33
N VAL A 321 -21.93 -4.98 45.59
CA VAL A 321 -21.88 -5.89 46.76
C VAL A 321 -20.39 -6.22 47.06
N PRO A 322 -19.88 -6.00 48.28
CA PRO A 322 -18.58 -6.50 48.74
C PRO A 322 -18.77 -7.68 49.70
N ILE A 323 -17.89 -8.70 49.65
CA ILE A 323 -17.67 -9.58 50.81
C ILE A 323 -16.18 -9.97 50.85
N VAL A 324 -15.52 -9.44 51.89
CA VAL A 324 -14.39 -9.92 52.73
C VAL A 324 -13.14 -10.47 52.04
#